data_AF-Q9RZL5-F1
#
_entry.id   AF-Q9RZL5-F1
#
_cell.length_a   1.000
_cell.length_b   1.000
_cell.length_c   1.000
_cell.angle_alpha   90.00
_cell.angle_beta   90.00
_cell.angle_gamma   90.00
#
_symmetry.space_group_name_H-M   'P 1'
#
loop_
_entity.id
_entity.type
_entity.pdbx_description
1 polymer ?
#
loop_
_entity_poly.entity_id
_entity_poly.type
_entity_poly.pdbx_seq_one_letter_code
_entity_poly.pdbx_strand_id
1 'polypeptide(L)'
;MSDRPFLLLTQGACPGCERLKKMLAGPLRGQFDSHIEVIHRQSAQERFDALSAHFGVRSVPALIRVSDGTRAHDPGSLGAVRAFLQG
;
A
#
# COMPACT_ATOMS: atom_id res chain seq x y z
N MET A 1 6.08 -13.18 -9.63
CA MET A 1 5.06 -12.38 -8.92
C MET A 1 5.37 -12.47 -7.44
N SER A 2 5.27 -11.39 -6.67
CA SER A 2 5.56 -11.42 -5.24
C SER A 2 4.47 -12.22 -4.52
N ASP A 3 4.83 -13.16 -3.64
CA ASP A 3 3.89 -13.95 -2.82
C ASP A 3 3.20 -13.13 -1.71
N ARG A 4 3.40 -11.80 -1.72
CA ARG A 4 2.84 -10.90 -0.72
C ARG A 4 1.37 -10.61 -1.04
N PRO A 5 0.44 -10.89 -0.11
CA PRO A 5 -1.00 -10.73 -0.35
C PRO A 5 -1.43 -9.27 -0.49
N PHE A 6 -0.59 -8.31 -0.07
CA PHE A 6 -0.88 -6.89 -0.16
C PHE A 6 0.17 -6.14 -0.95
N LEU A 7 -0.27 -5.09 -1.63
CA LEU A 7 0.59 -4.17 -2.38
C LEU A 7 0.35 -2.73 -1.92
N LEU A 8 1.41 -1.97 -1.72
CA LEU A 8 1.39 -0.55 -1.43
C LEU A 8 2.02 0.23 -2.57
N LEU A 9 1.20 0.96 -3.34
CA LEU A 9 1.67 2.00 -4.25
C LEU A 9 1.86 3.30 -3.49
N THR A 10 3.07 3.86 -3.55
CA THR A 10 3.46 5.06 -2.82
C THR A 10 4.38 5.94 -3.65
N GLN A 11 4.53 7.21 -3.25
CA GLN A 11 5.48 8.15 -3.84
C GLN A 11 6.08 9.07 -2.76
N GLY A 12 7.18 9.74 -3.10
CA GLY A 12 7.75 10.83 -2.30
C GLY A 12 6.91 12.10 -2.35
N ALA A 13 7.17 13.04 -1.42
CA ALA A 13 6.43 14.31 -1.31
C ALA A 13 4.88 14.13 -1.23
N CYS A 14 4.43 13.06 -0.58
CA CYS A 14 3.03 12.68 -0.45
C CYS A 14 2.66 12.57 1.04
N PRO A 15 1.95 13.54 1.63
CA PRO A 15 1.64 13.54 3.07
C PRO A 15 0.87 12.29 3.52
N GLY A 16 -0.07 11.81 2.71
CA GLY A 16 -0.81 10.56 2.99
C GLY A 16 0.12 9.34 2.98
N CYS A 17 1.06 9.29 2.05
CA CYS A 17 2.02 8.20 1.93
C CYS A 17 2.95 8.16 3.16
N GLU A 18 3.46 9.30 3.59
CA GLU A 18 4.30 9.41 4.79
C GLU A 18 3.53 9.04 6.06
N ARG A 19 2.24 9.41 6.15
CA ARG A 19 1.37 8.99 7.26
C ARG A 19 1.22 7.47 7.30
N LEU A 20 0.89 6.83 6.18
CA LEU A 20 0.75 5.38 6.12
C LEU A 20 2.07 4.67 6.44
N LYS A 21 3.19 5.13 5.88
CA LYS A 21 4.53 4.60 6.20
C LYS A 21 4.81 4.68 7.70
N LYS A 22 4.48 5.79 8.37
CA LYS A 22 4.63 5.93 9.83
C LYS A 22 3.75 4.96 10.62
N MET A 23 2.53 4.67 10.16
CA MET A 23 1.68 3.67 10.80
C MET A 23 2.26 2.26 10.67
N LEU A 24 2.74 1.90 9.48
CA LEU A 24 3.38 0.61 9.22
C LEU A 24 4.70 0.45 9.99
N ALA A 25 5.52 1.50 10.07
CA ALA A 25 6.80 1.47 10.79
C ALA A 25 6.68 1.71 12.31
N GLY A 26 5.50 2.09 12.81
CA GLY A 26 5.25 2.37 14.21
C GLY A 26 4.30 1.35 14.83
N PRO A 27 3.02 1.69 15.05
CA PRO A 27 2.06 0.82 15.75
C PRO A 27 1.82 -0.54 15.09
N LEU A 28 2.06 -0.69 13.78
CA LEU A 28 1.89 -1.95 13.04
C LEU A 28 3.21 -2.66 12.71
N ARG A 29 4.34 -2.15 13.22
CA ARG A 29 5.68 -2.62 12.86
C ARG A 29 5.82 -4.12 13.08
N GLY A 30 6.35 -4.81 12.07
CA GLY A 30 6.63 -6.25 12.13
C GLY A 30 5.41 -7.16 12.03
N GLN A 31 4.18 -6.63 12.08
CA GLN A 31 2.96 -7.45 11.98
C GLN A 31 2.64 -7.84 10.53
N PHE A 32 2.96 -6.97 9.58
CA PHE A 32 2.57 -7.14 8.17
C PHE A 32 3.71 -6.90 7.18
N ASP A 33 4.94 -6.66 7.64
CA ASP A 33 6.08 -6.27 6.80
C ASP A 33 6.40 -7.33 5.74
N SER A 34 6.25 -8.62 6.08
CA SER A 34 6.41 -9.76 5.17
C SER A 34 5.25 -9.91 4.19
N HIS A 35 4.09 -9.29 4.45
CA HIS A 35 2.86 -9.45 3.68
C HIS A 35 2.60 -8.30 2.70
N ILE A 36 3.34 -7.19 2.81
CA ILE A 36 3.14 -6.00 1.97
C ILE A 36 4.32 -5.84 1.02
N GLU A 37 4.05 -5.86 -0.28
CA GLU A 37 5.01 -5.39 -1.27
C GLU A 37 4.87 -3.89 -1.47
N VAL A 38 5.97 -3.14 -1.28
CA VAL A 38 5.97 -1.68 -1.45
C VAL A 38 6.57 -1.31 -2.79
N ILE A 39 5.81 -0.62 -3.63
CA ILE A 39 6.25 -0.12 -4.93
C ILE A 39 6.27 1.40 -4.88
N HIS A 40 7.47 1.97 -4.95
CA HIS A 40 7.67 3.40 -4.91
C HIS A 40 7.81 3.95 -6.33
N ARG A 41 6.99 4.95 -6.69
CA ARG A 41 6.94 5.51 -8.05
C ARG A 41 8.33 5.91 -8.57
N GLN A 42 9.08 6.65 -7.77
CA GLN A 42 10.39 7.18 -8.15
C GLN A 42 11.45 6.10 -8.45
N SER A 43 11.38 4.92 -7.82
CA SER A 43 12.38 3.86 -7.98
C SER A 43 11.94 2.77 -8.95
N ALA A 44 10.66 2.72 -9.32
CA ALA A 44 10.08 1.65 -10.11
C ALA A 44 8.93 2.17 -10.99
N GLN A 45 9.16 3.24 -11.75
CA GLN A 45 8.12 3.96 -12.51
C GLN A 45 7.30 3.04 -13.42
N GLU A 46 7.94 2.23 -14.27
CA GLU A 46 7.24 1.32 -15.19
C GLU A 46 6.34 0.32 -14.46
N ARG A 47 6.87 -0.29 -13.40
CA ARG A 47 6.12 -1.25 -12.58
C ARG A 47 4.98 -0.57 -11.84
N PHE A 48 5.22 0.62 -11.31
CA PHE A 48 4.21 1.44 -10.65
C PHE A 48 3.06 1.78 -11.61
N ASP A 49 3.37 2.19 -12.84
CA ASP A 49 2.37 2.57 -13.84
C ASP A 49 1.54 1.35 -14.28
N ALA A 50 2.19 0.21 -14.53
CA ALA A 50 1.52 -1.04 -14.87
C ALA A 50 0.55 -1.49 -13.77
N LEU A 51 0.97 -1.45 -12.50
CA LEU A 51 0.12 -1.82 -11.36
C LEU A 51 -0.99 -0.80 -11.12
N SER A 52 -0.70 0.49 -11.31
CA SER A 52 -1.72 1.55 -11.18
C SER A 52 -2.82 1.39 -12.22
N ALA A 53 -2.45 1.07 -13.47
CA ALA A 53 -3.39 0.77 -14.54
C ALA A 53 -4.19 -0.52 -14.23
N HIS A 54 -3.50 -1.59 -13.83
CA HIS A 54 -4.13 -2.88 -13.54
C HIS A 54 -5.18 -2.80 -12.42
N PHE A 55 -4.88 -2.08 -11.32
CA PHE A 55 -5.79 -1.93 -10.18
C PHE A 55 -6.64 -0.65 -10.21
N GLY A 56 -6.63 0.10 -11.32
CA GLY A 56 -7.40 1.34 -11.48
C GLY A 56 -7.08 2.41 -10.42
N VAL A 57 -5.83 2.50 -9.99
CA VAL A 57 -5.36 3.46 -8.97
C VAL A 57 -5.13 4.82 -9.61
N ARG A 58 -5.82 5.84 -9.07
CA ARG A 58 -5.74 7.23 -9.55
C ARG A 58 -4.99 8.16 -8.61
N SER A 59 -4.79 7.74 -7.36
CA SER A 59 -4.13 8.50 -6.30
C SER A 59 -3.39 7.57 -5.35
N VAL A 60 -2.39 8.11 -4.66
CA VAL A 60 -1.59 7.41 -3.66
C VAL A 60 -1.68 8.11 -2.30
N PRO A 61 -1.49 7.39 -1.18
CA PRO A 61 -1.15 5.97 -1.09
C PRO A 61 -2.31 5.06 -1.46
N ALA A 62 -2.00 3.94 -2.12
CA ALA A 62 -2.98 2.88 -2.39
C ALA A 62 -2.48 1.56 -1.80
N LEU A 63 -3.18 1.09 -0.76
CA LEU A 63 -2.97 -0.22 -0.15
C LEU A 63 -4.02 -1.18 -0.70
N ILE A 64 -3.57 -2.26 -1.33
CA ILE A 64 -4.36 -3.12 -2.22
C ILE A 64 -4.20 -4.57 -1.78
N ARG A 65 -5.30 -5.33 -1.74
CA ARG A 65 -5.29 -6.79 -1.59
C ARG A 65 -5.17 -7.40 -2.98
N VAL A 66 -4.13 -8.21 -3.21
CA VAL A 66 -3.78 -8.69 -4.55
C VAL A 66 -4.80 -9.69 -5.08
N SER A 67 -5.43 -10.49 -4.22
CA SER A 67 -6.36 -11.55 -4.61
C SER A 67 -7.62 -11.05 -5.32
N ASP A 68 -8.11 -9.86 -4.96
CA ASP A 68 -9.39 -9.32 -5.45
C ASP A 68 -9.30 -7.85 -5.90
N GLY A 69 -8.14 -7.22 -5.78
CA GLY A 69 -7.93 -5.81 -6.14
C GLY A 69 -8.60 -4.81 -5.18
N THR A 70 -9.15 -5.26 -4.05
CA THR A 70 -9.80 -4.38 -3.07
C THR A 70 -8.78 -3.41 -2.49
N ARG A 71 -9.20 -2.17 -2.26
CA ARG A 71 -8.35 -1.11 -1.71
C ARG A 71 -8.81 -0.72 -0.31
N ALA A 72 -7.85 -0.37 0.55
CA ALA A 72 -8.16 0.26 1.83
C ALA A 72 -8.93 1.57 1.58
N HIS A 73 -10.11 1.69 2.19
CA HIS A 73 -11.01 2.85 2.00
C HIS A 73 -10.48 4.12 2.67
N ASP A 74 -9.79 3.98 3.80
CA ASP A 74 -9.15 5.09 4.53
C ASP A 74 -7.72 4.69 4.92
N PRO A 75 -6.74 4.90 4.03
CA PRO A 75 -5.33 4.62 4.33
C PRO A 75 -4.70 5.62 5.31
N GLY A 76 -5.45 6.61 5.82
CA GLY A 76 -5.01 7.57 6.82
C GLY A 76 -5.36 7.19 8.26
N SER A 77 -6.28 6.23 8.45
CA SER A 77 -6.73 5.75 9.76
C SER A 77 -6.03 4.45 10.16
N LEU A 78 -5.42 4.42 11.35
CA LEU A 78 -4.75 3.24 11.87
C LEU A 78 -5.71 2.05 12.00
N GLY A 79 -6.94 2.30 12.47
CA GLY A 79 -7.96 1.26 12.65
C GLY A 79 -8.39 0.65 11.31
N ALA A 80 -8.64 1.50 10.31
CA ALA A 80 -9.02 1.06 8.97
C ALA A 80 -7.91 0.28 8.26
N VAL A 81 -6.66 0.76 8.34
CA VAL A 81 -5.49 0.08 7.77
C VAL A 81 -5.28 -1.29 8.43
N ARG A 82 -5.34 -1.36 9.76
CA ARG A 82 -5.19 -2.64 10.48
C ARG A 82 -6.29 -3.62 10.12
N ALA A 83 -7.56 -3.19 10.14
CA ALA A 83 -8.68 -4.05 9.78
C ALA A 83 -8.55 -4.58 8.35
N PHE A 84 -8.15 -3.74 7.41
CA PHE A 84 -7.94 -4.14 6.01
C PHE A 84 -6.84 -5.20 5.84
N LEU A 85 -5.73 -5.06 6.59
CA LEU A 85 -4.60 -5.98 6.55
C LEU A 85 -4.85 -7.32 7.27
N GLN A 86 -5.85 -7.37 8.15
CA GLN A 86 -6.21 -8.58 8.89
C GLN A 86 -7.11 -9.55 8.11
N GLY A 87 -7.74 -9.10 7.02
CA GLY A 87 -8.65 -9.94 6.22
C GLY A 87 -10.09 -9.52 6.34
#